data_AF-A0A951EL69-F1
#
_entry.id   AF-A0A951EL69-F1
#
_cell.length_a   1.000
_cell.length_b   1.000
_cell.length_c   1.000
_cell.angle_alpha   90.00
_cell.angle_beta   90.00
_cell.angle_gamma   90.00
#
_symmetry.space_group_name_H-M   'P 1'
#
loop_
_entity.id
_entity.type
_entity.pdbx_description
1 polymer ?
#
loop_
_entity_poly.entity_id
_entity_poly.type
_entity_poly.pdbx_seq_one_letter_code
_entity_poly.pdbx_strand_id
1 'polypeptide(L)'
;MSEPVSLVPAGWDLFVPPVPEGASREFGKDHREAYAYVVRRARSDGLLRDQGLDIPLAPVVTGLEPRAERVLRERCLTVLACLERIAAAYHSEPELREFLDVPFPLREWVLADERATAHRIDYCRFDAIGDHLPDLRVLEFNGDYPLGLLTSGLLARYWQRAPVIGELISGWDTTGSLIEGDTWLIDELLALGATQGVGGERVALLCAAEFQSLPEIGLLAQQARRRGLIPVITEPQKLALEPDVRLAHLVYPTWALLAGMAGYPALAERILTGELVVSNGITGRAVGSNKLALAVMSDPRFQRLFTGAERDA
;
A
#
# COMPACT_ATOMS: atom_id res chain seq x y z
N MET A 1 -22.00 -23.67 21.47
CA MET A 1 -21.10 -22.57 21.06
C MET A 1 -21.85 -21.28 21.27
N SER A 2 -21.46 -20.50 22.26
CA SER A 2 -22.01 -19.17 22.53
C SER A 2 -21.50 -18.18 21.47
N GLU A 3 -22.37 -17.32 20.96
CA GLU A 3 -21.96 -16.23 20.07
C GLU A 3 -20.95 -15.31 20.79
N PRO A 4 -19.90 -14.84 20.11
CA PRO A 4 -18.98 -13.86 20.69
C PRO A 4 -19.75 -12.59 21.03
N VAL A 5 -19.76 -12.21 22.31
CA VAL A 5 -20.33 -10.95 22.76
C VAL A 5 -19.52 -9.82 22.14
N SER A 6 -20.19 -8.96 21.37
CA SER A 6 -19.56 -7.75 20.81
C SER A 6 -19.15 -6.84 21.96
N LEU A 7 -17.83 -6.67 22.16
CA LEU A 7 -17.23 -5.76 23.15
C LEU A 7 -17.25 -4.29 22.70
N VAL A 8 -18.01 -4.01 21.64
CA VAL A 8 -18.06 -2.71 20.97
C VAL A 8 -19.08 -1.82 21.69
N PRO A 9 -18.68 -0.64 22.21
CA PRO A 9 -19.63 0.36 22.69
C PRO A 9 -20.67 0.61 21.60
N ALA A 10 -21.96 0.58 21.94
CA ALA A 10 -23.03 0.76 20.98
C ALA A 10 -22.77 2.02 20.11
N GLY A 11 -22.54 1.78 18.81
CA GLY A 11 -22.28 2.81 17.82
C GLY A 11 -20.93 2.72 17.10
N TRP A 12 -19.84 2.19 17.69
CA TRP A 12 -18.48 2.31 17.11
C TRP A 12 -18.09 1.15 16.18
N ASP A 13 -18.18 1.31 14.86
CA ASP A 13 -17.96 0.18 13.94
C ASP A 13 -16.55 0.12 13.35
N LEU A 14 -15.78 1.22 13.36
CA LEU A 14 -14.46 1.29 12.70
C LEU A 14 -13.25 1.23 13.64
N PHE A 15 -13.40 1.61 14.90
CA PHE A 15 -12.30 1.65 15.87
C PHE A 15 -12.73 1.07 17.20
N VAL A 16 -12.40 -0.20 17.43
CA VAL A 16 -12.66 -0.85 18.70
C VAL A 16 -11.32 -0.97 19.42
N PRO A 17 -11.06 -0.19 20.48
CA PRO A 17 -9.92 -0.48 21.33
C PRO A 17 -10.21 -1.85 21.97
N PRO A 18 -9.27 -2.80 21.94
CA PRO A 18 -9.52 -4.13 22.48
C PRO A 18 -9.49 -4.01 24.01
N VAL A 19 -10.58 -3.58 24.63
CA VAL A 19 -10.71 -3.41 26.08
C VAL A 19 -11.86 -4.30 26.54
N PRO A 20 -11.61 -5.34 27.35
CA PRO A 20 -12.65 -6.14 27.95
C PRO A 20 -13.57 -5.27 28.82
N GLU A 21 -14.86 -5.58 28.80
CA GLU A 21 -15.84 -4.92 29.67
C GLU A 21 -15.44 -5.11 31.15
N GLY A 22 -15.29 -4.03 31.90
CA GLY A 22 -14.83 -4.08 33.30
C GLY A 22 -13.31 -4.19 33.51
N ALA A 23 -12.50 -3.84 32.51
CA ALA A 23 -11.03 -3.94 32.55
C ALA A 23 -10.43 -3.44 33.88
N SER A 24 -9.81 -4.38 34.61
CA SER A 24 -9.19 -4.17 35.92
C SER A 24 -7.77 -3.60 35.79
N ARG A 25 -7.11 -3.35 36.94
CA ARG A 25 -5.67 -3.02 36.98
C ARG A 25 -4.79 -4.10 36.33
N GLU A 26 -5.25 -5.34 36.26
CA GLU A 26 -4.53 -6.47 35.66
C GLU A 26 -4.50 -6.37 34.13
N PHE A 27 -5.61 -5.98 33.49
CA PHE A 27 -5.63 -5.72 32.04
C PHE A 27 -4.60 -4.64 31.64
N GLY A 28 -4.45 -3.61 32.47
CA GLY A 28 -3.41 -2.60 32.29
C GLY A 28 -1.98 -3.14 32.40
N LYS A 29 -1.74 -4.20 33.20
CA LYS A 29 -0.44 -4.88 33.29
C LYS A 29 -0.18 -5.73 32.05
N ASP A 30 -1.17 -6.51 31.63
CA ASP A 30 -1.06 -7.39 30.47
C ASP A 30 -0.85 -6.60 29.17
N HIS A 31 -1.57 -5.48 29.01
CA HIS A 31 -1.37 -4.56 27.88
C HIS A 31 0.05 -3.97 27.86
N ARG A 32 0.65 -3.65 29.02
CA ARG A 32 2.04 -3.17 29.09
C ARG A 32 3.04 -4.26 28.70
N GLU A 33 2.79 -5.51 29.10
CA GLU A 33 3.64 -6.65 28.73
C GLU A 33 3.56 -6.96 27.24
N ALA A 34 2.36 -6.92 26.66
CA ALA A 34 2.12 -7.04 25.22
C ALA A 34 2.82 -5.92 24.44
N TYR A 35 2.66 -4.66 24.87
CA TYR A 35 3.35 -3.52 24.28
C TYR A 35 4.88 -3.69 24.35
N ALA A 36 5.41 -4.09 25.51
CA ALA A 36 6.84 -4.33 25.67
C ALA A 36 7.33 -5.47 24.77
N TYR A 37 6.53 -6.51 24.56
CA TYR A 37 6.82 -7.57 23.60
C TYR A 37 6.92 -7.01 22.17
N VAL A 38 5.93 -6.25 21.71
CA VAL A 38 5.92 -5.66 20.36
C VAL A 38 7.10 -4.72 20.16
N VAL A 39 7.38 -3.84 21.12
CA VAL A 39 8.54 -2.93 21.05
C VAL A 39 9.87 -3.70 20.96
N ARG A 40 10.05 -4.77 21.76
CA ARG A 40 11.26 -5.61 21.68
C ARG A 40 11.42 -6.25 20.31
N ARG A 41 10.33 -6.78 19.72
CA ARG A 41 10.35 -7.39 18.39
C ARG A 41 10.57 -6.36 17.28
N ALA A 42 9.96 -5.20 17.38
CA ALA A 42 10.15 -4.10 16.43
C ALA A 42 11.59 -3.56 16.46
N ARG A 43 12.23 -3.51 17.64
CA ARG A 43 13.68 -3.21 17.75
C ARG A 43 14.56 -4.31 17.18
N SER A 44 14.28 -5.59 17.46
CA SER A 44 15.10 -6.69 16.94
C SER A 44 15.13 -6.74 15.42
N ASP A 45 14.04 -6.32 14.79
CA ASP A 45 13.88 -6.30 13.34
C ASP A 45 14.21 -4.91 12.74
N GLY A 46 14.77 -4.00 13.55
CA GLY A 46 15.28 -2.70 13.09
C GLY A 46 14.22 -1.68 12.68
N LEU A 47 12.94 -1.92 13.01
CA LEU A 47 11.84 -0.99 12.74
C LEU A 47 11.91 0.24 13.65
N LEU A 48 12.36 0.05 14.88
CA LEU A 48 12.58 1.10 15.87
C LEU A 48 14.09 1.29 16.05
N ARG A 49 14.60 2.47 15.68
CA ARG A 49 16.01 2.82 15.91
C ARG A 49 16.20 3.36 17.33
N ASP A 50 17.31 3.01 17.97
CA ASP A 50 17.64 3.47 19.34
C ASP A 50 18.04 4.96 19.43
N GLN A 51 18.05 5.69 18.30
CA GLN A 51 18.46 7.10 18.26
C GLN A 51 17.54 7.96 17.37
N GLY A 52 16.87 8.93 17.99
CA GLY A 52 16.78 10.31 17.46
C GLY A 52 15.70 10.67 16.45
N LEU A 53 14.80 9.77 16.06
CA LEU A 53 13.53 10.21 15.46
C LEU A 53 12.46 10.12 16.55
N ASP A 54 12.16 11.28 17.15
CA ASP A 54 11.03 11.52 18.07
C ASP A 54 9.67 11.38 17.35
N ILE A 55 9.54 10.45 16.42
CA ILE A 55 8.23 9.97 15.98
C ILE A 55 7.97 8.77 16.90
N PRO A 56 7.15 8.93 17.96
CA PRO A 56 6.73 7.80 18.76
C PRO A 56 5.93 6.87 17.86
N LEU A 57 6.61 5.87 17.28
CA LEU A 57 5.95 4.62 16.93
C LEU A 57 5.52 4.01 18.26
N ALA A 58 4.38 4.47 18.75
CA ALA A 58 3.58 3.76 19.72
C ALA A 58 2.80 2.74 18.88
N PRO A 59 3.26 1.48 18.74
CA PRO A 59 2.41 0.47 18.15
C PRO A 59 1.12 0.47 18.98
N VAL A 60 0.01 0.77 18.33
CA VAL A 60 -1.33 0.67 18.89
C VAL A 60 -2.02 -0.43 18.11
N VAL A 61 -2.72 -1.30 18.83
CA VAL A 61 -3.64 -2.23 18.22
C VAL A 61 -5.02 -1.56 18.18
N THR A 62 -5.50 -1.29 16.96
CA THR A 62 -6.88 -0.90 16.73
C THR A 62 -7.57 -2.02 16.00
N GLY A 63 -8.82 -2.26 16.36
CA GLY A 63 -9.63 -3.27 15.75
C GLY A 63 -10.74 -2.69 14.86
N LEU A 64 -11.01 -3.35 13.74
CA LEU A 64 -12.19 -3.15 12.91
C LEU A 64 -13.22 -4.26 13.19
N GLU A 65 -14.50 -3.90 13.35
CA GLU A 65 -15.56 -4.91 13.53
C GLU A 65 -15.69 -5.76 12.25
N PRO A 66 -15.84 -7.10 12.32
CA PRO A 66 -15.79 -7.96 11.12
C PRO A 66 -16.84 -7.66 10.04
N ARG A 67 -18.05 -7.25 10.41
CA ARG A 67 -19.06 -6.83 9.42
C ARG A 67 -18.65 -5.50 8.79
N ALA A 68 -18.09 -4.59 9.58
CA ALA A 68 -17.58 -3.32 9.09
C ALA A 68 -16.39 -3.49 8.13
N GLU A 69 -15.48 -4.43 8.42
CA GLU A 69 -14.37 -4.79 7.52
C GLU A 69 -14.89 -5.23 6.15
N ARG A 70 -15.89 -6.12 6.12
CA ARG A 70 -16.46 -6.59 4.86
C ARG A 70 -17.05 -5.45 4.03
N VAL A 71 -17.83 -4.56 4.65
CA VAL A 71 -18.40 -3.38 3.96
C VAL A 71 -17.30 -2.44 3.51
N LEU A 72 -16.29 -2.21 4.34
CA LEU A 72 -15.14 -1.36 4.00
C LEU A 72 -14.37 -1.93 2.79
N ARG A 73 -14.13 -3.24 2.78
CA ARG A 73 -13.47 -3.94 1.68
C ARG A 73 -14.23 -3.75 0.36
N GLU A 74 -15.54 -3.95 0.38
CA GLU A 74 -16.39 -3.74 -0.80
C GLU A 74 -16.31 -2.29 -1.31
N ARG A 75 -16.42 -1.31 -0.40
CA ARG A 75 -16.30 0.12 -0.76
C ARG A 75 -14.93 0.49 -1.30
N CYS A 76 -13.85 0.02 -0.67
CA CYS A 76 -12.49 0.25 -1.14
C CYS A 76 -12.25 -0.36 -2.53
N LEU A 77 -12.83 -1.53 -2.81
CA LEU A 77 -12.76 -2.14 -4.15
C LEU A 77 -13.55 -1.33 -5.18
N THR A 78 -14.70 -0.77 -4.81
CA THR A 78 -15.44 0.16 -5.68
C THR A 78 -14.63 1.42 -5.97
N VAL A 79 -14.01 2.02 -4.95
CA VAL A 79 -13.14 3.20 -5.13
C VAL A 79 -11.94 2.88 -6.01
N LEU A 80 -11.33 1.70 -5.84
CA LEU A 80 -10.23 1.23 -6.69
C LEU A 80 -10.70 1.11 -8.15
N ALA A 81 -11.86 0.49 -8.40
CA ALA A 81 -12.42 0.38 -9.75
C ALA A 81 -12.70 1.75 -10.39
N CYS A 82 -13.19 2.72 -9.61
CA CYS A 82 -13.33 4.10 -10.07
C CYS A 82 -11.98 4.72 -10.45
N LEU A 83 -10.94 4.50 -9.64
CA LEU A 83 -9.60 5.02 -9.90
C LEU A 83 -8.98 4.39 -11.16
N GLU A 84 -9.20 3.09 -11.38
CA GLU A 84 -8.79 2.36 -12.58
C GLU A 84 -9.50 2.89 -13.85
N ARG A 85 -10.79 3.23 -13.77
CA ARG A 85 -11.51 3.90 -14.87
C ARG A 85 -10.95 5.28 -15.18
N ILE A 86 -10.59 6.05 -14.16
CA ILE A 86 -9.96 7.37 -14.32
C ILE A 86 -8.60 7.21 -15.02
N ALA A 87 -7.79 6.24 -14.58
CA ALA A 87 -6.50 5.92 -15.22
C ALA A 87 -6.66 5.53 -16.69
N ALA A 88 -7.69 4.75 -17.01
CA ALA A 88 -8.00 4.36 -18.38
C ALA A 88 -8.46 5.55 -19.24
N ALA A 89 -9.40 6.35 -18.74
CA ALA A 89 -9.97 7.51 -19.43
C ALA A 89 -8.91 8.58 -19.70
N TYR A 90 -7.85 8.66 -18.90
CA TYR A 90 -6.75 9.61 -19.09
C TYR A 90 -6.16 9.57 -20.51
N HIS A 91 -6.09 8.39 -21.15
CA HIS A 91 -5.55 8.25 -22.50
C HIS A 91 -6.46 8.86 -23.59
N SER A 92 -7.77 8.78 -23.43
CA SER A 92 -8.73 9.17 -24.46
C SER A 92 -9.42 10.52 -24.20
N GLU A 93 -9.34 11.09 -23.00
CA GLU A 93 -10.13 12.26 -22.60
C GLU A 93 -9.26 13.51 -22.34
N PRO A 94 -9.20 14.46 -23.29
CA PRO A 94 -8.43 15.70 -23.12
C PRO A 94 -8.81 16.51 -21.88
N GLU A 95 -10.11 16.62 -21.59
CA GLU A 95 -10.62 17.37 -20.44
C GLU A 95 -10.16 16.76 -19.11
N LEU A 96 -10.15 15.43 -19.01
CA LEU A 96 -9.64 14.73 -17.82
C LEU A 96 -8.12 14.94 -17.66
N ARG A 97 -7.36 14.95 -18.77
CA ARG A 97 -5.91 15.20 -18.71
C ARG A 97 -5.57 16.60 -18.22
N GLU A 98 -6.32 17.58 -18.69
CA GLU A 98 -6.20 18.96 -18.21
C GLU A 98 -6.57 19.03 -16.74
N PHE A 99 -7.65 18.37 -16.33
CA PHE A 99 -8.10 18.39 -14.94
C PHE A 99 -7.13 17.71 -13.96
N LEU A 100 -6.58 16.53 -14.30
CA LEU A 100 -5.62 15.85 -13.44
C LEU A 100 -4.26 16.55 -13.42
N ASP A 101 -3.97 17.43 -14.39
CA ASP A 101 -2.73 18.21 -14.48
C ASP A 101 -1.46 17.39 -14.24
N VAL A 102 -1.38 16.20 -14.84
CA VAL A 102 -0.16 15.38 -14.78
C VAL A 102 0.97 16.18 -15.45
N PRO A 103 2.14 16.33 -14.79
CA PRO A 103 3.24 17.14 -15.27
C PRO A 103 3.68 16.78 -16.68
N PHE A 104 3.97 17.80 -17.48
CA PHE A 104 4.36 17.65 -18.88
C PHE A 104 5.47 16.60 -19.10
N PRO A 105 6.56 16.54 -18.30
CA PRO A 105 7.60 15.54 -18.52
C PRO A 105 7.14 14.09 -18.32
N LEU A 106 6.09 13.85 -17.51
CA LEU A 106 5.55 12.51 -17.30
C LEU A 106 4.46 12.15 -18.30
N ARG A 107 3.75 13.16 -18.80
CA ARG A 107 2.55 13.01 -19.63
C ARG A 107 2.79 12.11 -20.83
N GLU A 108 3.93 12.27 -21.51
CA GLU A 108 4.27 11.46 -22.69
C GLU A 108 4.41 9.98 -22.34
N TRP A 109 5.07 9.64 -21.22
CA TRP A 109 5.22 8.25 -20.78
C TRP A 109 3.94 7.67 -20.20
N VAL A 110 3.14 8.47 -19.49
CA VAL A 110 1.81 8.05 -19.05
C VAL A 110 0.96 7.69 -20.28
N LEU A 111 0.97 8.52 -21.32
CA LEU A 111 0.23 8.24 -22.57
C LEU A 111 0.78 7.04 -23.36
N ALA A 112 2.07 6.76 -23.24
CA ALA A 112 2.71 5.60 -23.88
C ALA A 112 2.55 4.28 -23.11
N ASP A 113 2.13 4.32 -21.84
CA ASP A 113 1.99 3.11 -21.01
C ASP A 113 0.72 2.32 -21.40
N GLU A 114 0.88 1.40 -22.35
CA GLU A 114 -0.21 0.58 -22.87
C GLU A 114 -0.84 -0.32 -21.80
N ARG A 115 -0.17 -0.57 -20.66
CA ARG A 115 -0.79 -1.31 -19.53
C ARG A 115 -2.00 -0.58 -18.95
N ALA A 116 -2.12 0.72 -19.18
CA ALA A 116 -3.32 1.47 -18.82
C ALA A 116 -4.57 0.97 -19.57
N THR A 117 -4.40 0.38 -20.76
CA THR A 117 -5.51 -0.27 -21.50
C THR A 117 -5.97 -1.57 -20.84
N ALA A 118 -5.14 -2.17 -19.99
CA ALA A 118 -5.52 -3.29 -19.11
C ALA A 118 -6.15 -2.82 -17.79
N HIS A 119 -6.39 -1.51 -17.62
CA HIS A 119 -7.10 -0.89 -16.51
C HIS A 119 -6.50 -1.11 -15.11
N ARG A 120 -5.22 -1.49 -14.98
CA ARG A 120 -4.76 -2.08 -13.72
C ARG A 120 -3.98 -1.12 -12.83
N ILE A 121 -4.45 -0.94 -11.59
CA ILE A 121 -3.64 -0.48 -10.46
C ILE A 121 -3.40 -1.72 -9.60
N ASP A 122 -2.16 -2.23 -9.59
CA ASP A 122 -1.80 -3.48 -8.92
C ASP A 122 -2.07 -3.43 -7.41
N TYR A 123 -1.81 -2.29 -6.76
CA TYR A 123 -2.21 -2.04 -5.37
C TYR A 123 -2.29 -0.54 -5.07
N CYS A 124 -3.12 -0.18 -4.09
CA CYS A 124 -3.28 1.19 -3.64
C CYS A 124 -3.53 1.18 -2.13
N ARG A 125 -2.94 2.13 -1.40
CA ARG A 125 -3.30 2.38 0.00
C ARG A 125 -4.29 3.55 0.06
N PHE A 126 -5.43 3.32 0.68
CA PHE A 126 -6.41 4.37 0.97
C PHE A 126 -6.18 4.89 2.37
N ASP A 127 -5.94 6.19 2.49
CA ASP A 127 -5.89 6.84 3.78
C ASP A 127 -7.26 7.46 4.02
N ALA A 128 -7.91 7.04 5.10
CA ALA A 128 -9.29 7.38 5.40
C ALA A 128 -9.45 7.84 6.84
N ILE A 129 -10.48 8.65 7.09
CA ILE A 129 -10.86 9.12 8.41
C ILE A 129 -12.36 8.88 8.63
N GLY A 130 -12.72 8.53 9.86
CA GLY A 130 -14.10 8.29 10.29
C GLY A 130 -14.14 7.23 11.37
N ASP A 131 -15.02 7.42 12.35
CA ASP A 131 -15.31 6.49 13.44
C ASP A 131 -16.44 5.50 13.11
N HIS A 132 -17.23 5.82 12.08
CA HIS A 132 -18.34 5.01 11.60
C HIS A 132 -18.34 4.85 10.08
N LEU A 133 -18.85 3.72 9.58
CA LEU A 133 -18.96 3.48 8.13
C LEU A 133 -19.69 4.60 7.36
N PRO A 134 -20.81 5.18 7.85
CA PRO A 134 -21.49 6.26 7.13
C PRO A 134 -20.65 7.54 7.01
N ASP A 135 -19.76 7.79 7.97
CA ASP A 135 -18.96 9.01 8.07
C ASP A 135 -17.53 8.84 7.59
N LEU A 136 -17.16 7.62 7.18
CA LEU A 136 -15.87 7.34 6.58
C LEU A 136 -15.66 8.17 5.31
N ARG A 137 -14.51 8.85 5.22
CA ARG A 137 -14.07 9.61 4.05
C ARG A 137 -12.67 9.18 3.66
N VAL A 138 -12.47 8.90 2.37
CA VAL A 138 -11.13 8.73 1.78
C VAL A 138 -10.51 10.13 1.63
N LEU A 139 -9.34 10.32 2.23
CA LEU A 139 -8.58 11.57 2.18
C LEU A 139 -7.58 11.59 1.04
N GLU A 140 -6.95 10.44 0.78
CA GLU A 140 -6.05 10.24 -0.34
C GLU A 140 -5.93 8.77 -0.71
N PHE A 141 -5.49 8.54 -1.94
CA PHE A 141 -5.00 7.26 -2.42
C PHE A 141 -3.51 7.37 -2.72
N ASN A 142 -2.81 6.29 -2.42
CA ASN A 142 -1.38 6.14 -2.59
C ASN A 142 -1.12 4.91 -3.48
N GLY A 143 -1.20 5.09 -4.80
CA GLY A 143 -0.79 4.12 -5.82
C GLY A 143 0.72 4.19 -6.17
N ASP A 144 1.42 5.17 -5.64
CA ASP A 144 2.82 5.47 -5.92
C ASP A 144 3.63 5.23 -4.66
N TYR A 145 4.00 3.96 -4.49
CA TYR A 145 4.79 3.51 -3.36
C TYR A 145 4.20 3.89 -1.97
N PRO A 146 3.08 3.27 -1.58
CA PRO A 146 2.59 3.36 -0.21
C PRO A 146 3.59 2.75 0.78
N LEU A 147 4.32 3.61 1.48
CA LEU A 147 5.16 3.23 2.63
C LEU A 147 4.34 2.64 3.78
N GLY A 148 5.01 1.87 4.64
CA GLY A 148 4.43 1.39 5.89
C GLY A 148 3.57 0.14 5.74
N LEU A 149 3.35 -0.39 4.54
CA LEU A 149 2.55 -1.61 4.35
C LEU A 149 3.23 -2.84 4.96
N LEU A 150 4.53 -3.02 4.68
CA LEU A 150 5.30 -4.14 5.22
C LEU A 150 5.51 -3.99 6.73
N THR A 151 5.78 -2.75 7.16
CA THR A 151 5.93 -2.42 8.58
C THR A 151 4.64 -2.70 9.34
N SER A 152 3.48 -2.28 8.82
CA SER A 152 2.16 -2.51 9.43
C SER A 152 1.82 -4.00 9.50
N GLY A 153 2.05 -4.74 8.41
CA GLY A 153 1.85 -6.19 8.40
C GLY A 153 2.73 -6.92 9.41
N LEU A 154 3.98 -6.51 9.56
CA LEU A 154 4.89 -7.09 10.56
C LEU A 154 4.48 -6.74 11.99
N LEU A 155 4.05 -5.51 12.25
CA LEU A 155 3.52 -5.09 13.55
C LEU A 155 2.23 -5.83 13.90
N ALA A 156 1.32 -6.05 12.93
CA ALA A 156 0.12 -6.86 13.12
C ALA A 156 0.48 -8.29 13.56
N ARG A 157 1.46 -8.93 12.91
CA ARG A 157 1.97 -10.25 13.33
C ARG A 157 2.57 -10.24 14.74
N TYR A 158 3.18 -9.14 15.17
CA TYR A 158 3.66 -9.02 16.55
C TYR A 158 2.52 -8.90 17.55
N TRP A 159 1.50 -8.11 17.26
CA TRP A 159 0.32 -8.00 18.12
C TRP A 159 -0.43 -9.33 18.25
N GLN A 160 -0.59 -10.07 17.15
CA GLN A 160 -1.18 -11.41 17.16
C GLN A 160 -0.41 -12.42 18.02
N ARG A 161 0.90 -12.24 18.15
CA ARG A 161 1.77 -13.11 18.98
C ARG A 161 2.00 -12.56 20.38
N ALA A 162 1.52 -11.36 20.68
CA ALA A 162 1.70 -10.75 21.98
C ALA A 162 0.78 -11.43 23.01
N PRO A 163 1.26 -11.75 24.22
CA PRO A 163 0.43 -12.35 25.27
C PRO A 163 -0.83 -11.52 25.54
N VAL A 164 -1.95 -12.19 25.86
CA VAL A 164 -3.28 -11.60 26.16
C VAL A 164 -3.95 -10.90 24.96
N ILE A 165 -3.23 -10.06 24.22
CA ILE A 165 -3.77 -9.41 23.02
C ILE A 165 -4.01 -10.42 21.90
N GLY A 166 -3.06 -11.34 21.66
CA GLY A 166 -3.22 -12.40 20.68
C GLY A 166 -4.46 -13.27 20.95
N GLU A 167 -4.73 -13.58 22.22
CA GLU A 167 -5.95 -14.29 22.62
C GLU A 167 -7.21 -13.45 22.39
N LEU A 168 -7.16 -12.17 22.77
CA LEU A 168 -8.28 -11.24 22.64
C LEU A 168 -8.69 -11.02 21.17
N ILE A 169 -7.72 -10.96 20.26
CA ILE A 169 -7.98 -10.80 18.82
C ILE A 169 -8.06 -12.13 18.06
N SER A 170 -7.83 -13.28 18.71
CA SER A 170 -7.89 -14.59 18.05
C SER A 170 -9.28 -14.95 17.52
N GLY A 171 -10.34 -14.37 18.11
CA GLY A 171 -11.71 -14.51 17.64
C GLY A 171 -12.06 -13.61 16.45
N TRP A 172 -11.13 -12.75 16.03
CA TRP A 172 -11.29 -11.86 14.89
C TRP A 172 -10.61 -12.50 13.70
N ASP A 173 -11.31 -12.57 12.57
CA ASP A 173 -10.77 -13.22 11.39
C ASP A 173 -9.65 -12.37 10.77
N THR A 174 -8.41 -12.60 11.23
CA THR A 174 -7.23 -12.02 10.60
C THR A 174 -6.70 -12.89 9.46
N THR A 175 -7.37 -14.02 9.16
CA THR A 175 -6.89 -15.00 8.18
C THR A 175 -7.22 -14.54 6.77
N GLY A 176 -6.28 -13.82 6.15
CA GLY A 176 -6.39 -13.45 4.73
C GLY A 176 -5.87 -12.07 4.36
N SER A 177 -5.36 -11.30 5.33
CA SER A 177 -4.68 -10.05 5.03
C SER A 177 -3.35 -10.33 4.32
N LEU A 178 -3.29 -10.06 3.00
CA LEU A 178 -2.06 -10.24 2.21
C LEU A 178 -0.88 -9.48 2.82
N ILE A 179 -1.13 -8.28 3.35
CA ILE A 179 -0.07 -7.41 3.90
C ILE A 179 0.65 -8.03 5.10
N GLU A 180 0.00 -8.96 5.82
CA GLU A 180 0.61 -9.71 6.91
C GLU A 180 1.46 -10.90 6.43
N GLY A 181 1.45 -11.20 5.13
CA GLY A 181 2.27 -12.24 4.52
C GLY A 181 3.76 -11.92 4.60
N ASP A 182 4.57 -12.97 4.72
CA ASP A 182 6.03 -12.86 4.84
C ASP A 182 6.75 -12.58 3.51
N THR A 183 6.03 -12.66 2.38
CA THR A 183 6.56 -12.51 1.00
C THR A 183 5.58 -11.83 0.04
N TRP A 184 4.43 -11.33 0.50
CA TRP A 184 3.29 -11.02 -0.36
C TRP A 184 3.61 -10.04 -1.49
N LEU A 185 4.40 -8.99 -1.24
CA LEU A 185 4.65 -7.94 -2.23
C LEU A 185 5.60 -8.45 -3.33
N ILE A 186 6.54 -9.32 -2.96
CA ILE A 186 7.38 -10.02 -3.93
C ILE A 186 6.57 -11.07 -4.70
N ASP A 187 5.60 -11.72 -4.05
CA ASP A 187 4.72 -12.68 -4.72
C ASP A 187 3.85 -12.01 -5.79
N GLU A 188 3.30 -10.83 -5.47
CA GLU A 188 2.57 -10.00 -6.43
C GLU A 188 3.46 -9.56 -7.60
N LEU A 189 4.69 -9.12 -7.33
CA LEU A 189 5.63 -8.74 -8.40
C LEU A 189 6.03 -9.93 -9.28
N LEU A 190 6.24 -11.11 -8.68
CA LEU A 190 6.52 -12.35 -9.41
C LEU A 190 5.31 -12.79 -10.25
N ALA A 191 4.11 -12.69 -9.70
CA ALA A 191 2.88 -12.99 -10.43
C ALA A 191 2.71 -12.03 -11.62
N LEU A 192 2.93 -10.73 -11.41
CA LEU A 192 2.92 -9.72 -12.47
C LEU A 192 3.96 -10.03 -13.55
N GLY A 193 5.20 -10.36 -13.16
CA GLY A 193 6.24 -10.80 -14.08
C GLY A 193 5.80 -12.00 -14.90
N ALA A 194 5.27 -13.04 -14.25
CA ALA A 194 4.79 -14.26 -14.91
C ALA A 194 3.69 -13.97 -15.95
N THR A 195 2.74 -13.09 -15.63
CA THR A 195 1.69 -12.68 -16.60
C THR A 195 2.24 -11.97 -17.84
N GLN A 196 3.42 -11.37 -17.72
CA GLN A 196 4.11 -10.67 -18.83
C GLN A 196 5.22 -11.52 -19.47
N GLY A 197 5.36 -12.79 -19.08
CA GLY A 197 6.44 -13.66 -19.57
C GLY A 197 7.83 -13.22 -19.11
N VAL A 198 7.90 -12.47 -18.01
CA VAL A 198 9.13 -11.94 -17.42
C VAL A 198 9.42 -12.64 -16.11
N GLY A 199 10.65 -13.11 -15.96
CA GLY A 199 11.18 -13.63 -14.72
C GLY A 199 12.63 -13.22 -14.55
N GLY A 200 13.24 -13.66 -13.45
CA GLY A 200 14.65 -13.43 -13.20
C GLY A 200 15.07 -13.91 -11.82
N GLU A 201 16.38 -14.04 -11.64
CA GLU A 201 16.98 -14.36 -10.34
C GLU A 201 17.19 -13.10 -9.48
N ARG A 202 17.01 -11.92 -10.07
CA ARG A 202 17.28 -10.61 -9.44
C ARG A 202 16.01 -9.76 -9.45
N VAL A 203 15.84 -8.97 -8.40
CA VAL A 203 14.78 -7.96 -8.29
C VAL A 203 15.40 -6.63 -7.84
N ALA A 204 15.15 -5.56 -8.57
CA ALA A 204 15.58 -4.23 -8.16
C ALA A 204 14.60 -3.61 -7.16
N LEU A 205 15.14 -3.03 -6.10
CA LEU A 205 14.45 -2.18 -5.14
C LEU A 205 14.93 -0.76 -5.39
N LEU A 206 14.20 -0.03 -6.23
CA LEU A 206 14.61 1.26 -6.76
C LEU A 206 14.22 2.38 -5.82
N CYS A 207 15.19 3.00 -5.16
CA CYS A 207 14.94 4.04 -4.16
C CYS A 207 16.00 5.15 -4.18
N ALA A 208 15.62 6.33 -3.70
CA ALA A 208 16.56 7.42 -3.50
C ALA A 208 17.61 7.01 -2.47
N ALA A 209 18.83 7.54 -2.57
CA ALA A 209 19.94 7.16 -1.71
C ALA A 209 19.60 7.28 -0.22
N GLU A 210 18.87 8.34 0.17
CA GLU A 210 18.38 8.59 1.52
C GLU A 210 17.36 7.55 2.01
N PHE A 211 16.61 6.91 1.10
CA PHE A 211 15.60 5.91 1.42
C PHE A 211 16.15 4.48 1.50
N GLN A 212 17.36 4.22 1.00
CA GLN A 212 17.97 2.88 1.03
C GLN A 212 18.12 2.32 2.44
N SER A 213 18.19 3.18 3.46
CA SER A 213 18.28 2.77 4.87
C SER A 213 16.92 2.57 5.54
N LEU A 214 15.80 2.87 4.88
CA LEU A 214 14.47 2.70 5.46
C LEU A 214 14.24 1.22 5.82
N PRO A 215 13.63 0.92 6.99
CA PRO A 215 13.32 -0.46 7.37
C PRO A 215 12.51 -1.22 6.30
N GLU A 216 11.60 -0.52 5.61
CA GLU A 216 10.79 -1.07 4.51
C GLU A 216 11.65 -1.68 3.38
N ILE A 217 12.78 -1.05 3.03
CA ILE A 217 13.72 -1.57 2.02
C ILE A 217 14.37 -2.87 2.51
N GLY A 218 14.75 -2.91 3.78
CA GLY A 218 15.28 -4.12 4.42
C GLY A 218 14.28 -5.27 4.40
N LEU A 219 13.01 -4.98 4.70
CA LEU A 219 11.91 -5.95 4.66
C LEU A 219 11.66 -6.46 3.23
N LEU A 220 11.58 -5.57 2.23
CA LEU A 220 11.47 -5.95 0.82
C LEU A 220 12.61 -6.88 0.37
N ALA A 221 13.85 -6.52 0.73
CA ALA A 221 15.02 -7.33 0.41
C ALA A 221 14.96 -8.71 1.11
N GLN A 222 14.40 -8.78 2.32
CA GLN A 222 14.18 -10.05 3.01
C GLN A 222 13.10 -10.89 2.32
N GLN A 223 11.98 -10.29 1.90
CA GLN A 223 10.94 -10.99 1.12
C GLN A 223 11.53 -11.59 -0.16
N ALA A 224 12.37 -10.83 -0.88
CA ALA A 224 13.03 -11.28 -2.10
C ALA A 224 13.91 -12.51 -1.85
N ARG A 225 14.76 -12.45 -0.82
CA ARG A 225 15.63 -13.58 -0.44
C ARG A 225 14.84 -14.82 -0.02
N ARG A 226 13.70 -14.67 0.65
CA ARG A 226 12.81 -15.80 1.01
C ARG A 226 12.23 -16.50 -0.21
N ARG A 227 12.11 -15.79 -1.34
CA ARG A 227 11.72 -16.35 -2.64
C ARG A 227 12.91 -16.77 -3.50
N GLY A 228 14.12 -16.81 -2.95
CA GLY A 228 15.33 -17.22 -3.67
C GLY A 228 15.85 -16.17 -4.65
N LEU A 229 15.34 -14.94 -4.60
CA LEU A 229 15.81 -13.84 -5.44
C LEU A 229 16.98 -13.08 -4.79
N ILE A 230 17.80 -12.47 -5.63
CA ILE A 230 18.87 -11.56 -5.24
C ILE A 230 18.34 -10.12 -5.29
N PRO A 231 18.14 -9.43 -4.16
CA PRO A 231 17.72 -8.04 -4.17
C PRO A 231 18.86 -7.12 -4.60
N VAL A 232 18.57 -6.22 -5.53
CA VAL A 232 19.47 -5.16 -6.01
C VAL A 232 18.92 -3.82 -5.53
N ILE A 233 19.48 -3.28 -4.44
CA ILE A 233 19.07 -1.98 -3.90
C ILE A 233 19.88 -0.91 -4.62
N THR A 234 19.23 -0.07 -5.41
CA THR A 234 19.91 0.94 -6.23
C THR A 234 19.00 2.13 -6.51
N GLU A 235 19.57 3.20 -7.03
CA GLU A 235 18.82 4.37 -7.48
C GLU A 235 18.32 4.16 -8.91
N PRO A 236 17.16 4.72 -9.30
CA PRO A 236 16.61 4.61 -10.65
C PRO A 236 17.63 4.89 -11.76
N GLN A 237 18.42 5.96 -11.62
CA GLN A 237 19.42 6.37 -12.60
C GLN A 237 20.63 5.45 -12.74
N LYS A 238 20.86 4.57 -11.75
CA LYS A 238 21.94 3.58 -11.75
C LYS A 238 21.48 2.22 -12.28
N LEU A 239 20.19 2.02 -12.54
CA LEU A 239 19.65 0.75 -13.01
C LEU A 239 20.23 0.33 -14.38
N ALA A 240 20.72 1.26 -15.20
CA ALA A 240 21.41 0.95 -16.45
C ALA A 240 22.68 0.09 -16.24
N LEU A 241 23.24 0.07 -15.04
CA LEU A 241 24.37 -0.80 -14.65
C LEU A 241 23.93 -2.24 -14.36
N GLU A 242 22.63 -2.52 -14.39
CA GLU A 242 21.99 -3.77 -14.01
C GLU A 242 21.07 -4.28 -15.14
N PRO A 243 21.62 -4.55 -16.35
CA PRO A 243 20.82 -4.88 -17.54
C PRO A 243 20.03 -6.19 -17.38
N ASP A 244 20.52 -7.13 -16.57
CA ASP A 244 19.87 -8.43 -16.37
C ASP A 244 18.69 -8.37 -15.40
N VAL A 245 18.46 -7.22 -14.74
CA VAL A 245 17.31 -7.05 -13.85
C VAL A 245 16.06 -6.77 -14.67
N ARG A 246 15.07 -7.64 -14.55
CA ARG A 246 13.79 -7.57 -15.27
C ARG A 246 12.56 -7.38 -14.38
N LEU A 247 12.73 -7.47 -13.07
CA LEU A 247 11.69 -7.21 -12.08
C LEU A 247 12.15 -6.06 -11.18
N ALA A 248 11.29 -5.08 -10.94
CA ALA A 248 11.58 -4.00 -10.02
C ALA A 248 10.37 -3.55 -9.21
N HIS A 249 10.65 -3.08 -8.00
CA HIS A 249 9.71 -2.36 -7.16
C HIS A 249 10.27 -0.96 -6.91
N LEU A 250 9.45 0.06 -7.14
CA LEU A 250 9.88 1.45 -7.07
C LEU A 250 9.46 2.05 -5.73
N VAL A 251 10.46 2.31 -4.90
CA VAL A 251 10.40 2.99 -3.61
C VAL A 251 10.85 4.43 -3.80
N TYR A 252 10.14 5.15 -4.66
CA TYR A 252 10.60 6.46 -5.13
C TYR A 252 9.41 7.28 -5.63
N PRO A 253 8.99 8.35 -4.93
CA PRO A 253 7.82 9.11 -5.35
C PRO A 253 8.06 9.75 -6.73
N THR A 254 7.05 9.69 -7.58
CA THR A 254 7.05 10.18 -8.96
C THR A 254 7.46 11.66 -9.04
N TRP A 255 7.11 12.46 -8.03
CA TRP A 255 7.52 13.87 -7.93
C TRP A 255 9.02 14.06 -7.65
N ALA A 256 9.64 13.18 -6.87
CA ALA A 256 11.08 13.21 -6.69
C ALA A 256 11.79 12.78 -7.99
N LEU A 257 11.18 11.92 -8.81
CA LEU A 257 11.73 11.52 -10.12
C LEU A 257 11.75 12.73 -11.05
N LEU A 258 10.73 13.58 -10.98
CA LEU A 258 10.66 14.85 -11.71
C LEU A 258 11.72 15.87 -11.26
N ALA A 259 12.06 15.92 -9.97
CA ALA A 259 13.11 16.79 -9.47
C ALA A 259 14.52 16.33 -9.88
N GLY A 260 14.69 15.02 -10.14
CA GLY A 260 15.95 14.38 -10.51
C GLY A 260 15.83 13.55 -11.79
N MET A 261 15.33 14.15 -12.89
CA MET A 261 15.01 13.48 -14.16
C MET A 261 16.17 12.69 -14.82
N ALA A 262 17.39 12.81 -14.32
CA ALA A 262 18.52 12.06 -14.82
C ALA A 262 18.24 10.55 -14.73
N GLY A 263 18.30 9.85 -15.86
CA GLY A 263 18.08 8.40 -15.93
C GLY A 263 16.61 7.94 -15.94
N TYR A 264 15.64 8.81 -15.64
CA TYR A 264 14.23 8.45 -15.69
C TYR A 264 13.73 8.12 -17.12
N PRO A 265 14.15 8.80 -18.19
CA PRO A 265 13.79 8.40 -19.56
C PRO A 265 14.17 6.95 -19.90
N ALA A 266 15.38 6.51 -19.51
CA ALA A 266 15.83 5.15 -19.76
C ALA A 266 15.04 4.13 -18.91
N LEU A 267 14.73 4.46 -17.66
CA LEU A 267 13.86 3.64 -16.82
C LEU A 267 12.45 3.53 -17.42
N ALA A 268 11.86 4.66 -17.83
CA ALA A 268 10.54 4.71 -18.45
C ALA A 268 10.52 3.88 -19.73
N GLU A 269 11.52 4.00 -20.59
CA GLU A 269 11.64 3.20 -21.81
C GLU A 269 11.64 1.69 -21.51
N ARG A 270 12.46 1.21 -20.57
CA ARG A 270 12.49 -0.21 -20.17
C ARG A 270 11.14 -0.70 -19.62
N ILE A 271 10.43 0.17 -18.90
CA ILE A 271 9.10 -0.13 -18.38
C ILE A 271 8.08 -0.20 -19.54
N LEU A 272 8.11 0.75 -20.46
CA LEU A 272 7.19 0.87 -21.58
C LEU A 272 7.38 -0.26 -22.62
N THR A 273 8.60 -0.72 -22.82
CA THR A 273 8.90 -1.84 -23.73
C THR A 273 8.65 -3.22 -23.09
N GLY A 274 8.30 -3.27 -21.79
CA GLY A 274 8.13 -4.52 -21.05
C GLY A 274 9.44 -5.25 -20.73
N GLU A 275 10.60 -4.62 -20.96
CA GLU A 275 11.89 -5.18 -20.56
C GLU A 275 12.00 -5.29 -19.03
N LEU A 276 11.45 -4.29 -18.33
CA LEU A 276 11.37 -4.20 -16.88
C LEU A 276 9.92 -4.18 -16.41
N VAL A 277 9.53 -5.20 -15.64
CA VAL A 277 8.23 -5.24 -14.99
C VAL A 277 8.28 -4.54 -13.65
N VAL A 278 7.34 -3.61 -13.46
CA VAL A 278 7.19 -2.84 -12.23
C VAL A 278 5.78 -2.93 -11.69
N SER A 279 5.70 -3.05 -10.37
CA SER A 279 4.50 -2.80 -9.56
C SER A 279 3.95 -1.39 -9.81
N ASN A 280 2.65 -1.30 -10.11
CA ASN A 280 1.94 -0.09 -10.55
C ASN A 280 2.69 0.57 -11.71
N GLY A 281 2.21 0.38 -12.93
CA GLY A 281 2.81 1.02 -14.11
C GLY A 281 2.94 2.55 -14.00
N ILE A 282 3.54 3.18 -15.02
CA ILE A 282 3.74 4.63 -15.03
C ILE A 282 2.39 5.35 -14.87
N THR A 283 1.35 4.89 -15.59
CA THR A 283 0.00 5.44 -15.46
C THR A 283 -0.61 5.15 -14.09
N GLY A 284 -0.49 3.91 -13.62
CA GLY A 284 -1.03 3.51 -12.31
C GLY A 284 -0.46 4.34 -11.16
N ARG A 285 0.82 4.72 -11.24
CA ARG A 285 1.47 5.57 -10.23
C ARG A 285 1.09 7.04 -10.37
N ALA A 286 1.14 7.57 -11.60
CA ALA A 286 0.86 8.97 -11.87
C ALA A 286 -0.59 9.34 -11.60
N VAL A 287 -1.55 8.49 -12.01
CA VAL A 287 -2.98 8.71 -11.77
C VAL A 287 -3.41 8.18 -10.41
N GLY A 288 -2.96 6.99 -10.02
CA GLY A 288 -3.37 6.33 -8.77
C GLY A 288 -2.87 7.02 -7.49
N SER A 289 -2.04 8.06 -7.61
CA SER A 289 -1.61 8.91 -6.49
C SER A 289 -1.94 10.38 -6.69
N ASN A 290 -2.68 10.69 -7.76
CA ASN A 290 -3.10 12.05 -8.02
C ASN A 290 -4.30 12.37 -7.15
N LYS A 291 -4.13 13.24 -6.15
CA LYS A 291 -5.21 13.67 -5.26
C LYS A 291 -6.40 14.27 -6.01
N LEU A 292 -6.21 14.84 -7.20
CA LEU A 292 -7.31 15.35 -8.04
C LEU A 292 -8.21 14.24 -8.57
N ALA A 293 -7.76 12.98 -8.61
CA ALA A 293 -8.64 11.87 -8.96
C ALA A 293 -9.79 11.69 -7.94
N LEU A 294 -9.66 12.16 -6.69
CA LEU A 294 -10.80 12.20 -5.75
C LEU A 294 -11.83 13.22 -6.22
N ALA A 295 -11.36 14.40 -6.65
CA ALA A 295 -12.23 15.44 -7.19
C ALA A 295 -12.96 14.95 -8.45
N VAL A 296 -12.29 14.19 -9.33
CA VAL A 296 -12.91 13.57 -10.51
C VAL A 296 -14.11 12.71 -10.14
N MET A 297 -14.02 11.91 -9.07
CA MET A 297 -15.12 11.04 -8.63
C MET A 297 -16.37 11.84 -8.19
N SER A 298 -16.19 13.06 -7.72
CA SER A 298 -17.28 13.93 -7.24
C SER A 298 -17.77 14.97 -8.25
N ASP A 299 -17.01 15.23 -9.31
CA ASP A 299 -17.28 16.32 -10.25
C ASP A 299 -18.32 15.90 -11.31
N PRO A 300 -19.43 16.67 -11.49
CA PRO A 300 -20.46 16.37 -12.48
C PRO A 300 -19.96 16.14 -13.90
N ARG A 301 -18.86 16.80 -14.31
CA ARG A 301 -18.29 16.67 -15.67
C ARG A 301 -17.81 15.24 -15.97
N PHE A 302 -17.39 14.51 -14.94
CA PHE A 302 -16.80 13.18 -15.09
C PHE A 302 -17.73 12.04 -14.64
N GLN A 303 -18.97 12.33 -14.21
CA GLN A 303 -19.93 11.31 -13.75
C GLN A 303 -20.20 10.19 -14.76
N ARG A 304 -20.04 10.48 -16.06
CA ARG A 304 -20.18 9.50 -17.15
C ARG A 304 -19.11 8.40 -17.15
N LEU A 305 -18.00 8.59 -16.43
CA LEU A 305 -16.97 7.57 -16.27
C LEU A 305 -17.45 6.40 -15.40
N PHE A 306 -18.40 6.68 -14.49
CA PHE A 306 -18.83 5.76 -13.45
C PHE A 306 -20.23 5.20 -13.74
N THR A 307 -20.49 4.00 -13.25
CA THR A 307 -21.81 3.36 -13.24
C THR A 307 -22.70 3.98 -12.16
N GLY A 308 -24.01 3.68 -12.18
CA GLY A 308 -24.91 4.10 -11.11
C GLY A 308 -24.47 3.58 -9.74
N ALA A 309 -24.16 2.28 -9.66
CA ALA A 309 -23.72 1.65 -8.42
C ALA A 309 -22.42 2.26 -7.86
N GLU A 310 -21.46 2.60 -8.72
CA GLU A 310 -20.21 3.26 -8.32
C GLU A 310 -20.43 4.69 -7.81
N ARG A 311 -21.46 5.41 -8.30
CA ARG A 311 -21.79 6.76 -7.83
C ARG A 311 -22.55 6.77 -6.50
N ASP A 312 -23.29 5.71 -6.22
CA ASP A 312 -24.09 5.60 -4.99
C ASP A 312 -23.27 5.07 -3.79
N ALA A 313 -22.13 4.41 -4.06
CA ALA A 313 -21.25 3.76 -3.08
C ALA A 313 -20.32 4.73 -2.36
#